data_AF-A0A943K0C6-F1
#
_entry.id   AF-A0A943K0C6-F1
#
_cell.length_a   1.000
_cell.length_b   1.000
_cell.length_c   1.000
_cell.angle_alpha   90.00
_cell.angle_beta   90.00
_cell.angle_gamma   90.00
#
_symmetry.space_group_name_H-M   'P 1'
#
loop_
_entity.id
_entity.type
_entity.pdbx_description
1 polymer ?
#
loop_
_entity_poly.entity_id
_entity_poly.type
_entity_poly.pdbx_seq_one_letter_code
_entity_poly.pdbx_strand_id
1 'polypeptide(L)'
;MNQKIHNLQQYASNIADGSVSMSDMMNTPGSMFNRQLMFMTYAHNGALMSAQQNMQGLMMMPHVQMQMNQMQDPNMKAMYQNWIFRSLYNQARERAGKAEEKLLNQQEQELQKEKAKLETRLKLLEAEYDAVKQGEDKSAQFWKPEYVA
;
A
#
# COMPACT_ATOMS: atom_id res chain seq x y z
N MET A 1 -13.16 10.10 -1.79
CA MET A 1 -11.69 10.30 -1.66
C MET A 1 -11.20 10.07 -0.24
N ASN A 2 -11.80 10.71 0.78
CA ASN A 2 -11.40 10.53 2.19
C ASN A 2 -11.47 9.06 2.67
N GLN A 3 -12.52 8.31 2.32
CA GLN A 3 -12.60 6.88 2.64
C GLN A 3 -11.48 6.05 1.98
N LYS A 4 -11.06 6.41 0.76
CA LYS A 4 -9.99 5.69 0.04
C LYS A 4 -8.62 5.95 0.67
N ILE A 5 -8.36 7.20 1.09
CA ILE A 5 -7.15 7.57 1.85
C ILE A 5 -7.14 6.86 3.20
N HIS A 6 -8.26 6.86 3.92
CA HIS A 6 -8.37 6.17 5.20
C HIS A 6 -8.13 4.65 5.08
N ASN A 7 -8.71 4.02 4.05
CA ASN A 7 -8.50 2.60 3.80
C ASN A 7 -7.05 2.28 3.40
N LEU A 8 -6.38 3.19 2.68
CA LEU A 8 -4.94 3.07 2.36
C LEU A 8 -4.07 3.18 3.62
N GLN A 9 -4.37 4.10 4.53
CA GLN A 9 -3.65 4.28 5.79
C GLN A 9 -3.79 3.07 6.72
N GLN A 10 -5.00 2.52 6.84
CA GLN A 10 -5.22 1.28 7.61
C GLN A 10 -4.45 0.10 6.99
N TYR A 11 -4.47 -0.02 5.66
CA TYR A 11 -3.74 -1.07 4.95
C TYR A 11 -2.21 -0.93 5.09
N ALA A 12 -1.68 0.28 5.00
CA ALA A 12 -0.25 0.56 5.18
C ALA A 12 0.21 0.22 6.61
N SER A 13 -0.62 0.53 7.61
CA SER A 13 -0.35 0.20 9.02
C SER A 13 -0.24 -1.31 9.23
N ASN A 14 -1.13 -2.09 8.60
CA ASN A 14 -1.13 -3.56 8.68
C ASN A 14 0.06 -4.22 7.95
N ILE A 15 0.68 -3.53 6.99
CA ILE A 15 1.87 -4.03 6.28
C ILE A 15 3.16 -3.65 7.01
N ALA A 16 3.21 -2.45 7.61
CA ALA A 16 4.36 -1.92 8.32
C ALA A 16 4.75 -2.76 9.56
N ASP A 17 3.77 -3.39 10.23
CA ASP A 17 4.02 -4.26 11.39
C ASP A 17 4.70 -5.60 11.03
N GLY A 18 5.03 -5.84 9.75
CA GLY A 18 5.91 -6.92 9.31
C GLY A 18 5.30 -8.33 9.37
N SER A 19 4.24 -8.52 10.13
CA SER A 19 3.38 -9.68 10.07
C SER A 19 2.08 -9.31 9.39
N VAL A 20 1.98 -9.50 8.07
CA VAL A 20 0.64 -9.70 7.48
C VAL A 20 0.17 -11.06 7.98
N SER A 21 -0.37 -11.07 9.21
CA SER A 21 -0.95 -12.25 9.85
C SER A 21 -2.40 -12.38 9.39
N MET A 22 -2.98 -13.58 9.54
CA MET A 22 -4.39 -13.80 9.17
C MET A 22 -5.35 -12.85 9.93
N SER A 23 -4.92 -12.34 11.10
CA SER A 23 -5.63 -11.34 11.91
C SER A 23 -5.68 -9.97 11.22
N ASP A 24 -4.57 -9.53 10.63
CA ASP A 24 -4.50 -8.24 9.92
C ASP A 24 -5.26 -8.28 8.59
N MET A 25 -5.41 -9.48 8.03
CA MET A 25 -6.26 -9.73 6.87
C MET A 25 -7.75 -9.58 7.19
N MET A 26 -8.18 -9.96 8.41
CA MET A 26 -9.56 -9.72 8.86
C MET A 26 -9.85 -8.23 9.13
N ASN A 27 -8.83 -7.47 9.54
CA ASN A 27 -8.95 -6.03 9.79
C ASN A 27 -8.69 -5.18 8.53
N THR A 28 -8.41 -5.79 7.37
CA THR A 28 -8.21 -5.04 6.13
C THR A 28 -9.57 -4.57 5.58
N PRO A 29 -9.73 -3.27 5.25
CA PRO A 29 -10.96 -2.78 4.63
C PRO A 29 -11.30 -3.59 3.37
N GLY A 30 -12.57 -3.94 3.16
CA GLY A 30 -12.99 -4.77 2.01
C GLY A 30 -12.54 -4.23 0.64
N SER A 31 -12.38 -2.91 0.49
CA SER A 31 -11.86 -2.28 -0.73
C SER A 31 -10.36 -2.55 -0.98
N MET A 32 -9.61 -2.94 0.04
CA MET A 32 -8.18 -3.25 0.01
C MET A 32 -7.90 -4.74 0.18
N PHE A 33 -8.91 -5.53 0.56
CA PHE A 33 -8.79 -6.98 0.75
C PHE A 33 -8.28 -7.70 -0.50
N ASN A 34 -8.83 -7.39 -1.69
CA ASN A 34 -8.37 -7.99 -2.93
C ASN A 34 -6.90 -7.62 -3.25
N ARG A 35 -6.51 -6.38 -2.93
CA ARG A 35 -5.12 -5.93 -3.06
C ARG A 35 -4.20 -6.65 -2.08
N GLN A 36 -4.65 -6.87 -0.84
CA GLN A 36 -3.92 -7.64 0.16
C GLN A 36 -3.72 -9.10 -0.29
N LEU A 37 -4.75 -9.73 -0.84
CA LEU A 37 -4.65 -11.09 -1.38
C LEU A 37 -3.67 -11.16 -2.57
N MET A 38 -3.74 -10.19 -3.48
CA MET A 38 -2.78 -10.10 -4.59
C MET A 38 -1.35 -9.88 -4.08
N PHE A 39 -1.15 -8.98 -3.11
CA PHE A 39 0.13 -8.72 -2.48
C PHE A 39 0.67 -9.98 -1.79
N MET A 40 -0.15 -10.67 -1.00
CA MET A 40 0.22 -11.94 -0.36
C MET A 40 0.60 -13.00 -1.39
N THR A 41 -0.16 -13.15 -2.47
CA THR A 41 0.12 -14.14 -3.51
C THR A 41 1.41 -13.79 -4.26
N TYR A 42 1.63 -12.52 -4.57
CA TYR A 42 2.85 -12.03 -5.21
C TYR A 42 4.06 -12.18 -4.29
N ALA A 43 3.96 -11.72 -3.04
CA ALA A 43 5.01 -11.84 -2.04
C ALA A 43 5.32 -13.31 -1.72
N HIS A 44 4.32 -14.18 -1.66
CA HIS A 44 4.49 -15.62 -1.47
C HIS A 44 5.27 -16.25 -2.63
N ASN A 45 4.83 -16.06 -3.87
CA ASN A 45 5.50 -16.62 -5.05
C ASN A 45 6.91 -16.04 -5.25
N GLY A 46 7.08 -14.73 -5.07
CA GLY A 46 8.37 -14.05 -5.16
C GLY A 46 9.33 -14.50 -4.06
N ALA A 47 8.84 -14.64 -2.83
CA ALA A 47 9.64 -15.16 -1.72
C ALA A 47 9.99 -16.63 -1.89
N LEU A 48 9.10 -17.46 -2.43
CA LEU A 48 9.38 -18.87 -2.75
C LEU A 48 10.50 -18.99 -3.79
N MET A 49 10.39 -18.25 -4.89
CA MET A 49 11.38 -18.28 -5.96
C MET A 49 12.74 -17.75 -5.47
N SER A 50 12.73 -16.62 -4.73
CA SER A 50 13.94 -16.04 -4.16
C SER A 50 14.57 -16.95 -3.10
N ALA A 51 13.77 -17.53 -2.21
CA ALA A 51 14.25 -18.47 -1.21
C ALA A 51 14.82 -19.72 -1.88
N GLN A 52 14.18 -20.27 -2.90
CA GLN A 52 14.67 -21.44 -3.61
C GLN A 52 16.00 -21.17 -4.34
N GLN A 53 16.12 -20.02 -5.02
CA GLN A 53 17.35 -19.62 -5.70
C GLN A 53 18.50 -19.37 -4.72
N ASN A 54 18.24 -18.62 -3.65
CA ASN A 54 19.23 -18.36 -2.60
C ASN A 54 19.59 -19.64 -1.84
N MET A 55 18.64 -20.53 -1.60
CA MET A 55 18.87 -21.82 -0.97
C MET A 55 19.81 -22.67 -1.83
N GLN A 56 19.58 -22.76 -3.14
CA GLN A 56 20.45 -23.49 -4.04
C GLN A 56 21.88 -22.91 -4.05
N GLY A 57 22.01 -21.58 -4.04
CA GLY A 57 23.31 -20.90 -3.94
C GLY A 57 24.03 -21.14 -2.60
N LEU A 58 23.31 -21.07 -1.48
CA LEU A 58 23.84 -21.37 -0.15
C LEU A 58 24.22 -22.85 0.01
N MET A 59 23.45 -23.77 -0.53
CA MET A 59 23.75 -25.21 -0.51
C MET A 59 24.98 -25.57 -1.33
N MET A 60 25.28 -24.80 -2.38
CA MET A 60 26.48 -24.93 -3.22
C MET A 60 27.72 -24.25 -2.61
N MET A 61 27.57 -23.47 -1.54
CA MET A 61 28.72 -22.87 -0.86
C MET A 61 29.50 -23.96 -0.09
N PRO A 62 30.84 -24.06 -0.29
CA PRO A 62 31.67 -25.09 0.33
C PRO A 62 31.55 -25.14 1.86
N HIS A 63 31.30 -23.99 2.49
CA HIS A 63 31.19 -23.87 3.94
C HIS A 63 29.89 -24.48 4.50
N VAL A 64 28.76 -24.23 3.82
CA VAL A 64 27.45 -24.81 4.18
C VAL A 64 27.45 -26.31 3.90
N GLN A 65 28.05 -26.73 2.80
CA GLN A 65 28.18 -28.13 2.45
C GLN A 65 29.08 -28.89 3.44
N MET A 66 30.17 -28.29 3.91
CA MET A 66 31.01 -28.86 4.97
C MET A 66 30.26 -28.95 6.30
N GLN A 67 29.53 -27.91 6.70
CA GLN A 67 28.74 -27.90 7.93
C GLN A 67 27.63 -28.97 7.88
N MET A 68 27.00 -29.15 6.73
CA MET A 68 26.04 -30.22 6.49
C MET A 68 26.65 -31.62 6.44
N ASN A 69 27.89 -31.77 5.95
CA ASN A 69 28.58 -33.05 5.97
C ASN A 69 29.10 -33.42 7.37
N GLN A 70 29.30 -32.44 8.26
CA GLN A 70 29.59 -32.70 9.67
C GLN A 70 28.34 -33.09 10.48
N MET A 71 27.15 -32.66 10.05
CA MET A 71 25.88 -33.14 10.60
C MET A 71 25.61 -34.57 10.09
N GLN A 72 25.95 -35.57 10.89
CA GLN A 72 25.72 -36.99 10.57
C GLN A 72 24.23 -37.39 10.58
N ASP A 73 23.38 -36.64 11.29
CA ASP A 73 21.97 -36.99 11.47
C ASP A 73 21.09 -36.45 10.32
N PRO A 74 20.45 -37.33 9.51
CA PRO A 74 19.58 -36.92 8.39
C PRO A 74 18.41 -36.04 8.82
N ASN A 75 17.90 -36.22 10.04
CA ASN A 75 16.79 -35.42 10.56
C ASN A 75 17.22 -33.98 10.84
N MET A 76 18.42 -33.81 11.39
CA MET A 76 18.98 -32.49 11.68
C MET A 76 19.32 -31.73 10.40
N LYS A 77 19.78 -32.45 9.37
CA LYS A 77 20.04 -31.93 8.03
C LYS A 77 18.78 -31.35 7.37
N ALA A 78 17.66 -32.10 7.45
CA ALA A 78 16.36 -31.65 6.95
C ALA A 78 15.80 -30.46 7.74
N MET A 79 16.01 -30.44 9.06
CA MET A 79 15.61 -29.33 9.92
C MET A 79 16.39 -28.05 9.60
N TYR A 80 17.70 -28.15 9.41
CA TYR A 80 18.55 -27.01 9.07
C TYR A 80 18.18 -26.43 7.69
N GLN A 81 17.93 -27.30 6.70
CA GLN A 81 17.48 -26.88 5.37
C GLN A 81 16.14 -26.12 5.45
N ASN A 82 15.18 -26.62 6.22
CA ASN A 82 13.90 -25.95 6.46
C ASN A 82 14.06 -24.61 7.20
N TRP A 83 14.97 -24.53 8.17
CA TRP A 83 15.22 -23.30 8.91
C TRP A 83 15.81 -22.20 8.01
N ILE A 84 16.84 -22.53 7.22
CA ILE A 84 17.42 -21.60 6.25
C ILE A 84 16.35 -21.15 5.25
N PHE A 85 15.55 -22.09 4.71
CA PHE A 85 14.47 -21.76 3.79
C PHE A 85 13.47 -20.79 4.42
N ARG A 86 13.00 -21.04 5.65
CA ARG A 86 12.07 -20.16 6.37
C ARG A 86 12.68 -18.78 6.61
N SER A 87 13.96 -18.72 6.97
CA SER A 87 14.66 -17.46 7.18
C SER A 87 14.74 -16.63 5.89
N LEU A 88 15.17 -17.24 4.79
CA LEU A 88 15.23 -16.59 3.47
C LEU A 88 13.85 -16.17 2.97
N TYR A 89 12.84 -17.02 3.17
CA TYR A 89 11.45 -16.73 2.82
C TYR A 89 10.90 -15.53 3.60
N ASN A 90 11.12 -15.48 4.92
CA ASN A 90 10.73 -14.35 5.76
C ASN A 90 11.44 -13.06 5.33
N GLN A 91 12.74 -13.13 5.04
CA GLN A 91 13.52 -11.99 4.58
C GLN A 91 13.01 -11.44 3.24
N ALA A 92 12.70 -12.32 2.29
CA ALA A 92 12.16 -11.93 0.99
C ALA A 92 10.76 -11.31 1.13
N ARG A 93 9.91 -11.85 2.02
CA ARG A 93 8.61 -11.26 2.36
C ARG A 93 8.74 -9.88 3.00
N GLU A 94 9.68 -9.68 3.92
CA GLU A 94 9.90 -8.39 4.58
C GLU A 94 10.30 -7.31 3.56
N ARG A 95 11.17 -7.67 2.59
CA ARG A 95 11.54 -6.76 1.49
C ARG A 95 10.33 -6.41 0.62
N ALA A 96 9.48 -7.38 0.30
CA ALA A 96 8.25 -7.13 -0.45
C ALA A 96 7.30 -6.19 0.34
N GLY A 97 7.19 -6.37 1.66
CA GLY A 97 6.43 -5.48 2.55
C GLY A 97 6.91 -4.04 2.49
N LYS A 98 8.23 -3.81 2.63
CA LYS A 98 8.83 -2.46 2.52
C LYS A 98 8.62 -1.83 1.14
N ALA A 99 8.63 -2.62 0.08
CA ALA A 99 8.37 -2.15 -1.28
C ALA A 99 6.91 -1.70 -1.45
N GLU A 100 5.96 -2.49 -0.96
CA GLU A 100 4.53 -2.16 -1.00
C GLU A 100 4.22 -0.95 -0.12
N GLU A 101 4.80 -0.86 1.08
CA GLU A 101 4.67 0.30 1.97
C GLU A 101 5.11 1.61 1.30
N LYS A 102 6.26 1.58 0.61
CA LYS A 102 6.74 2.74 -0.15
C LYS A 102 5.77 3.14 -1.27
N LEU A 103 5.24 2.15 -2.00
CA LEU A 103 4.29 2.38 -3.08
C LEU A 103 2.96 2.95 -2.55
N LEU A 104 2.49 2.46 -1.40
CA LEU A 104 1.30 2.95 -0.73
C LEU A 104 1.45 4.40 -0.28
N ASN A 105 2.58 4.74 0.34
CA ASN A 105 2.86 6.11 0.78
C ASN A 105 2.92 7.07 -0.43
N GLN A 106 3.52 6.66 -1.55
CA GLN A 106 3.48 7.43 -2.78
C GLN A 106 2.05 7.65 -3.30
N GLN A 107 1.24 6.59 -3.37
CA GLN A 107 -0.16 6.70 -3.79
C GLN A 107 -0.99 7.59 -2.84
N GLU A 108 -0.72 7.54 -1.54
CA GLU A 108 -1.36 8.43 -0.57
C GLU A 108 -1.01 9.89 -0.84
N GLN A 109 0.27 10.20 -1.07
CA GLN A 109 0.71 11.55 -1.40
C GLN A 109 0.09 12.07 -2.71
N GLU A 110 -0.04 11.23 -3.72
CA GLU A 110 -0.71 11.58 -4.97
C GLU A 110 -2.19 11.90 -4.76
N LEU A 111 -2.91 11.07 -4.00
CA LEU A 111 -4.31 11.31 -3.67
C LEU A 111 -4.51 12.58 -2.84
N GLN A 112 -3.59 12.91 -1.93
CA GLN A 112 -3.64 14.16 -1.17
C GLN A 112 -3.44 15.38 -2.09
N LYS A 113 -2.50 15.31 -3.04
CA LYS A 113 -2.30 16.39 -4.04
C LYS A 113 -3.54 16.57 -4.93
N GLU A 114 -4.13 15.47 -5.38
CA GLU A 114 -5.33 15.52 -6.21
C GLU A 114 -6.52 16.10 -5.44
N LYS A 115 -6.69 15.72 -4.17
CA LYS A 115 -7.69 16.31 -3.27
C LYS A 115 -7.51 17.82 -3.14
N ALA A 116 -6.29 18.29 -2.85
CA ALA A 116 -6.00 19.73 -2.72
C ALA A 116 -6.31 20.50 -4.02
N LYS A 117 -6.02 19.90 -5.19
CA LYS A 117 -6.34 20.48 -6.49
C LYS A 117 -7.85 20.59 -6.72
N LEU A 118 -8.61 19.56 -6.35
CA LEU A 118 -10.07 19.57 -6.44
C LEU A 118 -10.69 20.60 -5.49
N GLU A 119 -10.23 20.67 -4.24
CA GLU A 119 -10.71 21.67 -3.26
C GLU A 119 -10.45 23.10 -3.73
N THR A 120 -9.28 23.35 -4.33
CA THR A 120 -8.96 24.66 -4.91
C THR A 120 -9.90 25.01 -6.07
N ARG A 121 -10.13 24.06 -6.99
CA ARG A 121 -11.07 24.25 -8.11
C ARG A 121 -12.49 24.50 -7.62
N LEU A 122 -12.92 23.78 -6.59
CA LEU A 122 -14.25 23.89 -6.03
C LEU A 122 -14.45 25.28 -5.41
N LYS A 123 -13.46 25.80 -4.67
CA LYS A 123 -13.50 27.18 -4.15
C LYS A 123 -13.54 28.24 -5.24
N LEU A 124 -12.80 28.05 -6.33
CA LEU A 124 -12.85 28.97 -7.47
C LEU A 124 -14.24 28.95 -8.12
N LEU A 125 -14.82 27.77 -8.30
CA LEU A 125 -16.16 27.61 -8.85
C LEU A 125 -17.24 28.23 -7.95
N GLU A 126 -17.12 28.07 -6.62
CA GLU A 126 -18.00 28.72 -5.64
C GLU A 126 -17.87 30.25 -5.72
N ALA A 127 -16.66 30.78 -5.85
CA ALA A 127 -16.44 32.21 -6.02
C ALA A 127 -17.01 32.75 -7.34
N GLU A 128 -16.88 31.98 -8.44
CA GLU A 128 -17.52 32.31 -9.73
C GLU A 128 -19.04 32.30 -9.61
N TYR A 129 -19.61 31.28 -8.96
CA TYR A 129 -21.04 31.18 -8.74
C TYR A 129 -21.58 32.37 -7.93
N ASP A 130 -20.90 32.73 -6.83
CA ASP A 130 -21.28 33.87 -6.00
C ASP A 130 -21.14 35.20 -6.76
N ALA A 131 -20.11 35.35 -7.60
CA ALA A 131 -19.94 36.53 -8.44
C ALA A 131 -21.04 36.66 -9.49
N VAL A 132 -21.43 35.55 -10.14
CA VAL A 132 -22.55 35.52 -11.09
C VAL A 132 -23.86 35.87 -10.39
N LYS A 133 -24.14 35.27 -9.24
CA LYS A 133 -25.36 35.54 -8.45
C LYS A 133 -25.44 37.00 -8.03
N GLN A 134 -24.35 37.59 -7.53
CA GLN A 134 -24.30 39.01 -7.19
C GLN A 134 -24.44 39.91 -8.42
N GLY A 135 -23.93 39.48 -9.58
CA GLY A 135 -24.11 40.17 -10.85
C GLY A 135 -25.59 40.18 -11.28
N GLU A 136 -26.24 39.03 -11.23
CA GLU A 136 -27.68 38.89 -11.52
C GLU A 136 -28.53 39.76 -10.60
N ASP A 137 -28.29 39.74 -9.29
CA ASP A 137 -29.01 40.57 -8.32
C ASP A 137 -28.84 42.07 -8.59
N LYS A 138 -27.60 42.51 -8.92
CA LYS A 138 -27.33 43.92 -9.28
C LYS A 138 -27.98 44.32 -10.58
N SER A 139 -27.96 43.44 -11.59
CA SER A 139 -28.66 43.68 -12.85
C SER A 139 -30.17 43.77 -12.63
N ALA A 140 -30.76 42.87 -11.84
CA ALA A 140 -32.18 42.93 -11.49
C ALA A 140 -32.55 44.25 -10.77
N GLN A 141 -31.70 44.75 -9.87
CA GLN A 141 -31.89 46.05 -9.23
C GLN A 141 -31.78 47.22 -10.21
N PHE A 142 -30.87 47.15 -11.18
CA PHE A 142 -30.70 48.20 -12.18
C PHE A 142 -31.89 48.28 -13.15
N TRP A 143 -32.47 47.14 -13.52
CA TRP A 143 -33.60 47.06 -14.44
C TRP A 143 -34.97 47.23 -13.77
N LYS A 144 -35.04 47.37 -12.43
CA LYS A 144 -36.31 47.63 -11.75
C LYS A 144 -36.84 49.01 -12.17
N PRO A 145 -38.12 49.15 -12.55
CA PRO A 145 -38.69 50.46 -12.87
C PRO A 145 -38.75 51.32 -11.61
N GLU A 146 -38.07 52.47 -11.62
CA GLU A 146 -38.28 53.50 -10.60
C GLU A 146 -39.45 54.38 -11.02
N TYR A 147 -40.63 54.11 -10.45
CA TYR A 147 -41.77 55.01 -10.58
C TYR A 147 -41.54 56.22 -9.68
N VAL A 148 -41.20 57.35 -10.30
CA VAL A 148 -41.21 58.67 -9.64
C VAL A 148 -42.61 59.25 -9.80
N ALA A 149 -43.26 59.57 -8.68
CA ALA A 149 -44.57 60.22 -8.62
C ALA A 149 -44.50 61.72 -8.91
#